data_AF-A0A946ZGM5-F1
#
_entry.id   AF-A0A946ZGM5-F1
#
_cell.length_a   1.000
_cell.length_b   1.000
_cell.length_c   1.000
_cell.angle_alpha   90.00
_cell.angle_beta   90.00
_cell.angle_gamma   90.00
#
_symmetry.space_group_name_H-M   'P 1'
#
loop_
_entity.id
_entity.type
_entity.pdbx_description
1 polymer ?
#
loop_
_entity_poly.entity_id
_entity_poly.type
_entity_poly.pdbx_seq_one_letter_code
_entity_poly.pdbx_strand_id
1 'polypeptide(L)'
;MIKKLTLIMMCLSLSIGWAQKEMSKTKKDIIKSVENHKENLIKISDEIWALAETAFEEHKSADILADYAEAQGFNVDRGVAGMPTAFVATYGSGSPVISVLGEFDALPGLSQKAEPTKNPLNDGSAGHGCGHNMFGAASLGAAIAIKEQIEKGTFKGTVKFMGTPSEEKYFGKIWMVREGLWDDVDVNVSWHPSASIEADVQSSLALIDFKIEFFGQAAHASGDPWNGRSASDALELYAQGINYYREHVRPTVRMHYHIQDGGQVVNVVPDYSRLWMRVR
;
A
#
# COMPACT_ATOMS: atom_id res chain seq x y z
N MET A 1 -5.09 71.44 -21.76
CA MET A 1 -4.51 70.27 -21.05
C MET A 1 -5.30 69.03 -21.42
N ILE A 2 -5.03 68.49 -22.61
CA ILE A 2 -5.60 67.26 -23.17
C ILE A 2 -4.37 66.41 -23.46
N LYS A 3 -4.17 65.33 -22.69
CA LYS A 3 -3.21 64.21 -22.89
C LYS A 3 -2.96 63.55 -21.54
N LYS A 4 -3.90 62.70 -21.07
CA LYS A 4 -3.63 61.71 -20.01
C LYS A 4 -4.77 60.70 -19.78
N LEU A 5 -5.62 60.43 -20.77
CA LEU A 5 -6.77 59.54 -20.58
C LEU A 5 -6.93 58.41 -21.61
N THR A 6 -5.87 58.05 -22.35
CA THR A 6 -5.98 57.06 -23.45
C THR A 6 -5.06 55.84 -23.33
N LEU A 7 -4.39 55.63 -22.19
CA LEU A 7 -3.42 54.53 -22.04
C LEU A 7 -3.70 53.57 -20.88
N ILE A 8 -4.92 53.57 -20.31
CA ILE A 8 -5.32 52.60 -19.26
C ILE A 8 -6.38 51.61 -19.77
N MET A 9 -6.87 51.77 -21.00
CA MET A 9 -7.94 50.93 -21.56
C MET A 9 -7.46 49.95 -22.64
N MET A 10 -6.20 49.50 -22.56
CA MET A 10 -5.64 48.52 -23.51
C MET A 10 -4.77 47.43 -22.87
N CYS A 11 -4.87 47.23 -21.55
CA CYS A 11 -4.27 46.09 -20.85
C CYS A 11 -5.31 45.09 -20.30
N LEU A 12 -6.59 45.23 -20.68
CA LEU A 12 -7.71 44.43 -20.15
C LEU A 12 -8.18 43.31 -21.10
N SER A 13 -7.39 42.96 -22.11
CA SER A 13 -7.73 41.85 -23.00
C SER A 13 -6.48 41.03 -23.30
N LEU A 14 -6.10 40.19 -22.34
CA LEU A 14 -5.32 38.95 -22.52
C LEU A 14 -5.16 38.25 -21.15
N SER A 15 -6.18 38.30 -20.30
CA SER A 15 -6.42 37.20 -19.40
C SER A 15 -6.89 36.04 -20.27
N ILE A 16 -5.93 35.31 -20.84
CA ILE A 16 -6.14 33.92 -21.24
C ILE A 16 -6.45 33.21 -19.93
N GLY A 17 -7.71 33.30 -19.50
CA GLY A 17 -8.24 32.39 -18.52
C GLY A 17 -7.95 31.02 -19.10
N TRP A 18 -7.11 30.26 -18.41
CA TRP A 18 -7.06 28.82 -18.57
C TRP A 18 -8.42 28.31 -18.07
N ALA A 19 -9.47 28.58 -18.86
CA ALA A 19 -10.78 28.00 -18.65
C ALA A 19 -10.53 26.51 -18.74
N GLN A 20 -10.70 25.83 -17.61
CA GLN A 20 -10.60 24.39 -17.52
C GLN A 20 -11.48 23.83 -18.64
N LYS A 21 -10.85 23.15 -19.60
CA LYS A 21 -11.54 22.62 -20.78
C LYS A 21 -12.79 21.89 -20.31
N GLU A 22 -13.94 22.17 -20.91
CA GLU A 22 -15.20 21.56 -20.49
C GLU A 22 -15.03 20.04 -20.43
N MET A 23 -15.50 19.44 -19.34
CA MET A 23 -15.34 18.03 -19.08
C MET A 23 -15.93 17.19 -20.22
N SER A 24 -15.14 16.25 -20.75
CA SER A 24 -15.62 15.39 -21.84
C SER A 24 -16.84 14.58 -21.41
N LYS A 25 -17.70 14.21 -22.37
CA LYS A 25 -18.87 13.36 -22.12
C LYS A 25 -18.48 12.08 -21.38
N THR A 26 -17.42 11.41 -21.83
CA THR A 26 -16.89 10.20 -21.20
C THR A 26 -16.52 10.43 -19.73
N LYS A 27 -15.88 11.55 -19.40
CA LYS A 27 -15.52 11.84 -18.01
C LYS A 27 -16.75 12.14 -17.15
N LYS A 28 -17.77 12.82 -17.70
CA LYS A 28 -19.07 13.01 -17.03
C LYS A 28 -19.77 11.66 -16.79
N ASP A 29 -19.73 10.75 -17.75
CA ASP A 29 -20.35 9.42 -17.66
C ASP A 29 -19.64 8.53 -16.62
N ILE A 30 -18.31 8.60 -16.52
CA ILE A 30 -17.53 7.90 -15.48
C ILE A 30 -17.89 8.43 -14.09
N ILE A 31 -17.92 9.76 -13.89
CA ILE A 31 -18.31 10.35 -12.59
C ILE A 31 -19.72 9.92 -12.22
N LYS A 32 -20.66 9.94 -13.17
CA LYS A 32 -22.03 9.50 -12.94
C LYS A 32 -22.10 8.03 -12.52
N SER A 33 -21.29 7.15 -13.12
CA SER A 33 -21.18 5.75 -12.71
C SER A 33 -20.76 5.63 -11.25
N VAL A 34 -19.68 6.32 -10.85
CA VAL A 34 -19.22 6.33 -9.45
C VAL A 34 -20.29 6.85 -8.50
N GLU A 35 -20.99 7.94 -8.85
CA GLU A 35 -22.09 8.47 -8.03
C GLU A 35 -23.25 7.47 -7.89
N ASN A 36 -23.56 6.68 -8.92
CA ASN A 36 -24.60 5.64 -8.84
C ASN A 36 -24.23 4.51 -7.85
N HIS A 37 -22.93 4.22 -7.69
CA HIS A 37 -22.45 3.19 -6.76
C HIS A 37 -22.10 3.73 -5.38
N LYS A 38 -22.16 5.06 -5.17
CA LYS A 38 -21.66 5.75 -3.98
C LYS A 38 -22.13 5.14 -2.66
N GLU A 39 -23.43 4.89 -2.53
CA GLU A 39 -23.99 4.35 -1.27
C GLU A 39 -23.42 2.97 -0.94
N ASN A 40 -23.30 2.09 -1.95
CA ASN A 40 -22.70 0.77 -1.76
C ASN A 40 -21.20 0.86 -1.47
N LEU A 41 -20.46 1.74 -2.15
CA LEU A 41 -19.02 1.90 -1.94
C LEU A 41 -18.70 2.46 -0.55
N ILE A 42 -19.49 3.42 -0.06
CA ILE A 42 -19.39 3.92 1.31
C ILE A 42 -19.70 2.80 2.30
N LYS A 43 -20.78 2.05 2.08
CA LYS A 43 -21.14 0.91 2.93
C LYS A 43 -20.02 -0.13 3.01
N ILE A 44 -19.42 -0.49 1.87
CA ILE A 44 -18.28 -1.41 1.82
C ILE A 44 -17.09 -0.86 2.62
N SER A 45 -16.73 0.41 2.43
CA SER A 45 -15.67 1.07 3.19
C SER A 45 -15.94 1.06 4.70
N ASP A 46 -17.18 1.28 5.12
CA ASP A 46 -17.58 1.30 6.53
C ASP A 46 -17.60 -0.11 7.15
N GLU A 47 -18.01 -1.13 6.39
CA GLU A 47 -17.96 -2.53 6.82
C GLU A 47 -16.52 -2.99 6.99
N ILE A 48 -15.63 -2.71 6.02
CA ILE A 48 -14.20 -3.02 6.13
C ILE A 48 -13.57 -2.26 7.31
N TRP A 49 -13.92 -0.98 7.51
CA TRP A 49 -13.48 -0.20 8.67
C TRP A 49 -13.82 -0.89 9.99
N ALA A 50 -15.05 -1.42 10.10
CA ALA A 50 -15.51 -2.12 11.30
C ALA A 50 -14.87 -3.49 11.51
N LEU A 51 -14.50 -4.18 10.42
CA LEU A 51 -13.82 -5.47 10.46
C LEU A 51 -12.38 -5.35 10.94
N ALA A 52 -11.63 -4.38 10.40
CA ALA A 52 -10.25 -4.11 10.75
C ALA A 52 -9.36 -5.37 10.78
N GLU A 53 -9.51 -6.24 9.78
CA GLU A 53 -8.76 -7.49 9.69
C GLU A 53 -7.30 -7.21 9.30
N THR A 54 -6.36 -7.85 9.99
CA THR A 54 -4.92 -7.62 9.80
C THR A 54 -4.31 -8.54 8.75
N ALA A 55 -3.05 -8.29 8.41
CA ALA A 55 -2.30 -9.03 7.40
C ALA A 55 -2.51 -10.56 7.44
N PHE A 56 -3.00 -11.11 6.33
CA PHE A 56 -3.36 -12.49 5.99
C PHE A 56 -4.65 -13.04 6.62
N GLU A 57 -5.33 -12.23 7.41
CA GLU A 57 -6.59 -12.58 8.07
C GLU A 57 -7.78 -11.81 7.48
N GLU A 58 -7.60 -11.12 6.34
CA GLU A 58 -8.57 -10.22 5.70
C GLU A 58 -9.71 -10.95 4.97
N HIS A 59 -10.19 -12.05 5.54
CA HIS A 59 -11.15 -12.96 4.91
C HIS A 59 -12.45 -12.25 4.54
N LYS A 60 -13.08 -11.56 5.50
CA LYS A 60 -14.37 -10.92 5.25
C LYS A 60 -14.22 -9.68 4.39
N SER A 61 -13.12 -8.94 4.56
CA SER A 61 -12.82 -7.74 3.77
C SER A 61 -12.60 -8.10 2.30
N ALA A 62 -11.86 -9.20 2.03
CA ALA A 62 -11.70 -9.74 0.69
C ALA A 62 -13.03 -10.21 0.11
N ASP A 63 -13.83 -10.96 0.89
CA ASP A 63 -15.12 -11.45 0.44
C ASP A 63 -16.08 -10.31 0.08
N ILE A 64 -16.19 -9.26 0.91
CA ILE A 64 -17.06 -8.11 0.63
C ILE A 64 -16.73 -7.45 -0.72
N LEU A 65 -15.44 -7.23 -0.98
CA LEU A 65 -15.00 -6.59 -2.23
C LEU A 65 -15.20 -7.51 -3.43
N ALA A 66 -14.83 -8.78 -3.30
CA ALA A 66 -14.96 -9.78 -4.35
C ALA A 66 -16.43 -10.07 -4.69
N ASP A 67 -17.29 -10.22 -3.69
CA ASP A 67 -18.73 -10.41 -3.84
C ASP A 67 -19.36 -9.23 -4.58
N TYR A 68 -18.96 -8.00 -4.22
CA TYR A 68 -19.48 -6.82 -4.91
C TYR A 68 -18.98 -6.74 -6.35
N ALA A 69 -17.72 -7.11 -6.62
CA ALA A 69 -17.19 -7.19 -7.99
C ALA A 69 -17.96 -8.23 -8.84
N GLU A 70 -18.20 -9.43 -8.30
CA GLU A 70 -19.02 -10.46 -8.96
C GLU A 70 -20.44 -9.94 -9.24
N ALA A 71 -21.06 -9.26 -8.28
CA ALA A 71 -22.38 -8.65 -8.45
C ALA A 71 -22.42 -7.57 -9.54
N GLN A 72 -21.30 -6.91 -9.83
CA GLN A 72 -21.17 -5.96 -10.96
C GLN A 72 -20.80 -6.64 -12.29
N GLY A 73 -20.69 -7.97 -12.31
CA GLY A 73 -20.49 -8.79 -13.49
C GLY A 73 -19.02 -9.02 -13.86
N PHE A 74 -18.08 -8.83 -12.93
CA PHE A 74 -16.70 -9.25 -13.12
C PHE A 74 -16.57 -10.78 -13.01
N ASN A 75 -15.63 -11.37 -13.75
CA ASN A 75 -15.13 -12.71 -13.46
C ASN A 75 -14.08 -12.62 -12.35
N VAL A 76 -14.31 -13.26 -11.21
CA VAL A 76 -13.44 -13.13 -10.03
C VAL A 76 -12.72 -14.43 -9.73
N ASP A 77 -11.39 -14.38 -9.81
CA ASP A 77 -10.50 -15.44 -9.38
C ASP A 77 -10.08 -15.16 -7.93
N ARG A 78 -10.60 -15.93 -6.97
CA ARG A 78 -10.27 -15.80 -5.54
C ARG A 78 -9.14 -16.76 -5.14
N GLY A 79 -8.46 -16.45 -4.04
CA GLY A 79 -7.40 -17.30 -3.50
C GLY A 79 -6.12 -17.31 -4.34
N VAL A 80 -5.88 -16.25 -5.12
CA VAL A 80 -4.78 -16.21 -6.09
C VAL A 80 -3.43 -16.16 -5.38
N ALA A 81 -2.39 -16.59 -6.09
CA ALA A 81 -1.01 -16.63 -5.58
C ALA A 81 -0.84 -17.37 -4.25
N GLY A 82 -1.70 -18.37 -3.98
CA GLY A 82 -1.67 -19.16 -2.76
C GLY A 82 -2.15 -18.43 -1.51
N MET A 83 -2.76 -17.25 -1.67
CA MET A 83 -3.27 -16.42 -0.57
C MET A 83 -4.80 -16.41 -0.59
N PRO A 84 -5.50 -17.03 0.38
CA PRO A 84 -6.96 -17.10 0.40
C PRO A 84 -7.67 -15.74 0.33
N THR A 85 -7.04 -14.69 0.83
CA THR A 85 -7.58 -13.32 0.87
C THR A 85 -7.22 -12.47 -0.35
N ALA A 86 -6.42 -13.00 -1.29
CA ALA A 86 -6.11 -12.29 -2.54
C ALA A 86 -7.08 -12.68 -3.66
N PHE A 87 -7.42 -11.74 -4.54
CA PHE A 87 -8.26 -12.03 -5.70
C PHE A 87 -8.00 -11.08 -6.87
N VAL A 88 -8.41 -11.49 -8.07
CA VAL A 88 -8.41 -10.66 -9.29
C VAL A 88 -9.80 -10.68 -9.89
N ALA A 89 -10.40 -9.50 -10.07
CA ALA A 89 -11.69 -9.34 -10.74
C ALA A 89 -11.47 -8.77 -12.14
N THR A 90 -11.81 -9.53 -13.19
CA THR A 90 -11.54 -9.18 -14.59
C THR A 90 -12.84 -8.95 -15.37
N TYR A 91 -12.87 -7.92 -16.22
CA TYR A 91 -13.93 -7.71 -17.20
C TYR A 91 -13.39 -7.21 -18.54
N GLY A 92 -14.01 -7.65 -19.63
CA GLY A 92 -13.66 -7.25 -20.98
C GLY A 92 -12.76 -8.28 -21.68
N SER A 93 -12.16 -7.86 -22.79
CA SER A 93 -11.26 -8.72 -23.56
C SER A 93 -10.33 -7.91 -24.46
N GLY A 94 -9.17 -8.48 -24.76
CA GLY A 94 -8.15 -7.83 -25.57
C GLY A 94 -7.44 -6.70 -24.85
N SER A 95 -6.71 -5.90 -25.62
CA SER A 95 -5.87 -4.80 -25.13
C SER A 95 -6.52 -3.42 -25.34
N PRO A 96 -6.18 -2.40 -24.53
CA PRO A 96 -5.26 -2.48 -23.40
C PRO A 96 -5.85 -3.23 -22.20
N VAL A 97 -4.99 -3.87 -21.42
CA VAL A 97 -5.31 -4.41 -20.10
C VAL A 97 -4.91 -3.37 -19.06
N ILE A 98 -5.89 -2.77 -18.40
CA ILE A 98 -5.68 -1.78 -17.35
C ILE A 98 -6.03 -2.41 -16.01
N SER A 99 -5.09 -2.42 -15.07
CA SER A 99 -5.36 -2.84 -13.70
C SER A 99 -5.55 -1.65 -12.76
N VAL A 100 -6.47 -1.80 -11.81
CA VAL A 100 -6.69 -0.88 -10.70
C VAL A 100 -6.38 -1.62 -9.41
N LEU A 101 -5.41 -1.11 -8.65
CA LEU A 101 -4.97 -1.72 -7.40
C LEU A 101 -5.93 -1.36 -6.25
N GLY A 102 -6.29 -2.32 -5.40
CA GLY A 102 -7.02 -2.08 -4.17
C GLY A 102 -6.48 -2.92 -3.01
N GLU A 103 -6.28 -2.27 -1.86
CA GLU A 103 -5.80 -2.87 -0.61
C GLU A 103 -6.85 -2.73 0.47
N PHE A 104 -6.80 -3.59 1.48
CA PHE A 104 -7.85 -3.68 2.51
C PHE A 104 -7.39 -4.24 3.86
N ASP A 105 -6.08 -4.36 4.12
CA ASP A 105 -5.57 -4.80 5.42
C ASP A 105 -5.54 -3.67 6.47
N ALA A 106 -5.72 -4.04 7.72
CA ALA A 106 -5.64 -3.16 8.87
C ALA A 106 -4.31 -3.30 9.63
N LEU A 107 -4.04 -2.32 10.49
CA LEU A 107 -2.82 -2.25 11.29
C LEU A 107 -3.07 -2.65 12.74
N PRO A 108 -2.16 -3.43 13.38
CA PRO A 108 -2.29 -3.79 14.78
C PRO A 108 -2.15 -2.57 15.70
N GLY A 109 -2.98 -2.49 16.74
CA GLY A 109 -2.90 -1.44 17.75
C GLY A 109 -3.42 -0.06 17.31
N LEU A 110 -4.04 0.04 16.13
CA LEU A 110 -4.59 1.29 15.58
C LEU A 110 -6.11 1.36 15.60
N SER A 111 -6.77 0.65 16.52
CA SER A 111 -8.22 0.79 16.71
C SER A 111 -8.60 2.25 16.93
N GLN A 112 -9.65 2.68 16.24
CA GLN A 112 -10.02 4.09 16.15
C GLN A 112 -11.52 4.18 15.84
N LYS A 113 -12.23 5.08 16.51
CA LYS A 113 -13.57 5.49 16.09
C LYS A 113 -13.48 6.32 14.83
N ALA A 114 -14.54 6.37 14.02
CA ALA A 114 -14.59 7.15 12.78
C ALA A 114 -14.66 8.67 13.05
N GLU A 115 -13.61 9.21 13.66
CA GLU A 115 -13.45 10.61 14.05
C GLU A 115 -11.98 11.04 13.87
N PRO A 116 -11.71 12.34 13.66
CA PRO A 116 -10.37 12.84 13.32
C PRO A 116 -9.43 12.95 14.54
N THR A 117 -9.94 12.70 15.75
CA THR A 117 -9.18 12.77 17.01
C THR A 117 -8.90 11.38 17.55
N LYS A 118 -7.70 11.13 18.07
CA LYS A 118 -7.34 9.83 18.64
C LYS A 118 -8.33 9.42 19.74
N ASN A 119 -9.10 8.37 19.46
CA ASN A 119 -10.14 7.85 20.33
C ASN A 119 -10.38 6.38 19.94
N PRO A 120 -9.65 5.44 20.57
CA PRO A 120 -9.78 4.03 20.25
C PRO A 120 -11.21 3.53 20.42
N LEU A 121 -11.66 2.71 19.48
CA LEU A 121 -12.94 2.00 19.63
C LEU A 121 -12.77 0.88 20.66
N ASN A 122 -11.70 0.09 20.52
CA ASN A 122 -11.27 -0.93 21.46
C ASN A 122 -9.75 -0.81 21.67
N ASP A 123 -9.30 -0.48 22.89
CA ASP A 123 -7.88 -0.27 23.17
C ASP A 123 -7.00 -1.47 22.75
N GLY A 124 -5.91 -1.18 22.04
CA GLY A 124 -4.94 -2.17 21.57
C GLY A 124 -5.39 -3.04 20.39
N SER A 125 -6.65 -2.92 19.95
CA SER A 125 -7.16 -3.66 18.79
C SER A 125 -6.65 -3.06 17.46
N ALA A 126 -6.87 -3.77 16.36
CA ALA A 126 -6.52 -3.29 15.03
C ALA A 126 -7.43 -2.17 14.53
N GLY A 127 -6.99 -1.45 13.50
CA GLY A 127 -7.77 -0.43 12.80
C GLY A 127 -7.10 0.06 11.52
N HIS A 128 -7.86 0.72 10.64
CA HIS A 128 -7.38 1.22 9.35
C HIS A 128 -6.71 2.60 9.48
N GLY A 129 -5.57 2.66 10.16
CA GLY A 129 -4.77 3.89 10.27
C GLY A 129 -4.23 4.40 8.92
N CYS A 130 -4.06 3.51 7.94
CA CYS A 130 -3.58 3.83 6.59
C CYS A 130 -4.73 4.07 5.58
N GLY A 131 -5.98 3.87 6.00
CA GLY A 131 -7.16 4.11 5.16
C GLY A 131 -7.46 3.02 4.11
N HIS A 132 -6.91 1.81 4.25
CA HIS A 132 -7.09 0.74 3.25
C HIS A 132 -8.57 0.36 3.06
N ASN A 133 -9.43 0.56 4.06
CA ASN A 133 -10.89 0.43 3.90
C ASN A 133 -11.46 1.33 2.77
N MET A 134 -10.94 2.56 2.63
CA MET A 134 -11.31 3.47 1.55
C MET A 134 -10.58 3.14 0.26
N PHE A 135 -9.30 2.72 0.35
CA PHE A 135 -8.48 2.39 -0.81
C PHE A 135 -9.14 1.27 -1.63
N GLY A 136 -9.39 0.11 -1.03
CA GLY A 136 -10.02 -1.03 -1.69
C GLY A 136 -11.38 -0.67 -2.30
N ALA A 137 -12.26 -0.01 -1.53
CA ALA A 137 -13.59 0.37 -1.98
C ALA A 137 -13.57 1.37 -3.15
N ALA A 138 -12.80 2.46 -3.06
CA ALA A 138 -12.75 3.46 -4.11
C ALA A 138 -12.11 2.92 -5.40
N SER A 139 -11.07 2.10 -5.27
CA SER A 139 -10.43 1.43 -6.40
C SER A 139 -11.38 0.46 -7.12
N LEU A 140 -12.20 -0.27 -6.36
CA LEU A 140 -13.24 -1.12 -6.94
C LEU A 140 -14.29 -0.27 -7.69
N GLY A 141 -14.70 0.86 -7.12
CA GLY A 141 -15.58 1.82 -7.78
C GLY A 141 -15.01 2.35 -9.12
N ALA A 142 -13.71 2.63 -9.16
CA ALA A 142 -13.03 3.04 -10.39
C ALA A 142 -13.01 1.91 -11.44
N ALA A 143 -12.72 0.67 -11.03
CA ALA A 143 -12.75 -0.48 -11.92
C ALA A 143 -14.16 -0.73 -12.49
N ILE A 144 -15.20 -0.65 -11.67
CA ILE A 144 -16.61 -0.75 -12.10
C ILE A 144 -16.95 0.33 -13.12
N ALA A 145 -16.57 1.58 -12.87
CA ALA A 145 -16.85 2.67 -13.80
C ALA A 145 -16.16 2.48 -15.16
N ILE A 146 -14.94 1.93 -15.19
CA ILE A 146 -14.25 1.55 -16.43
C ILE A 146 -14.99 0.39 -17.11
N LYS A 147 -15.35 -0.65 -16.36
CA LYS A 147 -16.11 -1.82 -16.83
C LYS A 147 -17.39 -1.41 -17.53
N GLU A 148 -18.18 -0.51 -16.95
CA GLU A 148 -19.42 -0.04 -17.56
C GLU A 148 -19.20 0.69 -18.90
N GLN A 149 -18.07 1.35 -19.08
CA GLN A 149 -17.73 1.99 -20.37
C GLN A 149 -17.29 0.97 -21.41
N ILE A 150 -16.65 -0.13 -21.01
CA ILE A 150 -16.36 -1.27 -21.88
C ILE A 150 -17.67 -1.94 -22.30
N GLU A 151 -18.57 -2.19 -21.35
CA GLU A 151 -19.88 -2.80 -21.58
C GLU A 151 -20.76 -1.98 -22.53
N LYS A 152 -20.73 -0.66 -22.42
CA LYS A 152 -21.43 0.26 -23.33
C LYS A 152 -20.80 0.35 -24.73
N GLY A 153 -19.61 -0.23 -24.93
CA GLY A 153 -18.83 -0.14 -26.16
C GLY A 153 -18.12 1.20 -26.37
N THR A 154 -18.08 2.07 -25.35
CA THR A 154 -17.30 3.32 -25.37
C THR A 154 -15.81 3.02 -25.38
N PHE A 155 -15.39 2.04 -24.57
CA PHE A 155 -14.02 1.56 -24.51
C PHE A 155 -13.91 0.12 -25.04
N LYS A 156 -12.70 -0.24 -25.46
CA LYS A 156 -12.30 -1.61 -25.80
C LYS A 156 -11.13 -1.98 -24.90
N GLY A 157 -10.96 -3.28 -24.64
CA GLY A 157 -9.89 -3.80 -23.80
C GLY A 157 -10.43 -4.51 -22.57
N THR A 158 -9.56 -4.63 -21.57
CA THR A 158 -9.79 -5.39 -20.34
C THR A 158 -9.50 -4.49 -19.14
N VAL A 159 -10.34 -4.56 -18.11
CA VAL A 159 -10.08 -3.97 -16.80
C VAL A 159 -9.93 -5.07 -15.76
N LYS A 160 -8.92 -4.94 -14.89
CA LYS A 160 -8.69 -5.81 -13.75
C LYS A 160 -8.74 -5.00 -12.46
N PHE A 161 -9.52 -5.42 -11.48
CA PHE A 161 -9.34 -4.97 -10.10
C PHE A 161 -8.46 -6.00 -9.37
N MET A 162 -7.34 -5.52 -8.83
CA MET A 162 -6.37 -6.35 -8.12
C MET A 162 -6.63 -6.19 -6.63
N GLY A 163 -7.34 -7.14 -6.03
CA GLY A 163 -7.61 -7.16 -4.60
C GLY A 163 -6.44 -7.77 -3.85
N THR A 164 -5.61 -6.91 -3.24
CA THR A 164 -4.32 -7.32 -2.68
C THR A 164 -4.32 -7.22 -1.15
N PRO A 165 -4.02 -8.32 -0.44
CA PRO A 165 -3.97 -8.33 1.01
C PRO A 165 -2.58 -7.90 1.53
N SER A 166 -2.51 -7.65 2.83
CA SER A 166 -1.26 -7.67 3.61
C SER A 166 -0.16 -6.75 3.10
N GLU A 167 -0.51 -5.53 2.69
CA GLU A 167 0.49 -4.55 2.27
C GLU A 167 1.44 -4.23 3.42
N GLU A 168 0.89 -3.99 4.62
CA GLU A 168 1.58 -3.32 5.72
C GLU A 168 2.68 -4.17 6.36
N LYS A 169 2.56 -5.50 6.24
CA LYS A 169 3.43 -6.43 6.97
C LYS A 169 4.20 -7.40 6.10
N TYR A 170 3.58 -7.93 5.04
CA TYR A 170 4.14 -9.05 4.29
C TYR A 170 4.17 -8.82 2.78
N PHE A 171 3.77 -7.62 2.33
CA PHE A 171 3.84 -7.20 0.94
C PHE A 171 3.13 -8.19 0.00
N GLY A 172 1.86 -8.52 0.27
CA GLY A 172 1.11 -9.55 -0.48
C GLY A 172 1.21 -9.41 -2.00
N LYS A 173 1.29 -8.18 -2.51
CA LYS A 173 1.53 -7.87 -3.93
C LYS A 173 2.75 -8.57 -4.53
N ILE A 174 3.84 -8.74 -3.78
CA ILE A 174 5.07 -9.40 -4.28
C ILE A 174 4.77 -10.85 -4.69
N TRP A 175 3.92 -11.53 -3.92
CA TRP A 175 3.52 -12.91 -4.21
C TRP A 175 2.69 -12.95 -5.48
N MET A 176 1.74 -12.03 -5.63
CA MET A 176 0.91 -11.94 -6.83
C MET A 176 1.72 -11.60 -8.09
N VAL A 177 2.69 -10.68 -8.00
CA VAL A 177 3.61 -10.38 -9.09
C VAL A 177 4.47 -11.59 -9.44
N ARG A 178 4.97 -12.33 -8.45
CA ARG A 178 5.77 -13.56 -8.67
C ARG A 178 4.99 -14.63 -9.44
N GLU A 179 3.70 -14.75 -9.19
CA GLU A 179 2.82 -15.71 -9.87
C GLU A 179 2.29 -15.18 -11.23
N GLY A 180 2.83 -14.05 -11.72
CA GLY A 180 2.56 -13.54 -13.06
C GLY A 180 1.23 -12.81 -13.22
N LEU A 181 0.55 -12.41 -12.13
CA LEU A 181 -0.78 -11.78 -12.22
C LEU A 181 -0.77 -10.39 -12.87
N TRP A 182 0.41 -9.80 -13.11
CA TRP A 182 0.61 -8.54 -13.82
C TRP A 182 1.27 -8.71 -15.20
N ASP A 183 1.60 -9.93 -15.64
CA ASP A 183 2.42 -10.15 -16.85
C ASP A 183 1.73 -9.66 -18.15
N ASP A 184 0.40 -9.59 -18.16
CA ASP A 184 -0.41 -9.13 -19.27
C ASP A 184 -0.97 -7.70 -19.08
N VAL A 185 -0.62 -7.01 -17.99
CA VAL A 185 -1.12 -5.67 -17.67
C VAL A 185 -0.30 -4.61 -18.40
N ASP A 186 -0.96 -3.81 -19.24
CA ASP A 186 -0.33 -2.71 -19.97
C ASP A 186 -0.14 -1.46 -19.07
N VAL A 187 -1.11 -1.19 -18.19
CA VAL A 187 -1.10 -0.04 -17.28
C VAL A 187 -1.69 -0.43 -15.92
N ASN A 188 -0.95 -0.22 -14.84
CA ASN A 188 -1.46 -0.33 -13.48
C ASN A 188 -1.67 1.06 -12.87
N VAL A 189 -2.87 1.32 -12.36
CA VAL A 189 -3.22 2.56 -11.66
C VAL A 189 -3.49 2.25 -10.20
N SER A 190 -2.93 3.08 -9.32
CA SER A 190 -3.20 3.05 -7.88
C SER A 190 -3.40 4.48 -7.38
N TRP A 191 -4.02 4.58 -6.20
CA TRP A 191 -4.08 5.80 -5.42
C TRP A 191 -3.83 5.41 -3.96
N HIS A 192 -3.65 6.39 -3.08
CA HIS A 192 -3.56 6.10 -1.65
C HIS A 192 -4.31 7.21 -0.89
N PRO A 193 -5.13 6.88 0.13
CA PRO A 193 -5.74 7.89 0.99
C PRO A 193 -4.67 8.80 1.60
N SER A 194 -4.96 10.10 1.59
CA SER A 194 -4.11 11.15 2.15
C SER A 194 -4.96 12.34 2.59
N ALA A 195 -4.38 13.24 3.39
CA ALA A 195 -5.03 14.48 3.81
C ALA A 195 -5.18 15.50 2.67
N SER A 196 -4.44 15.30 1.56
CA SER A 196 -4.51 16.13 0.35
C SER A 196 -4.81 15.28 -0.88
N ILE A 197 -5.52 15.87 -1.84
CA ILE A 197 -5.75 15.27 -3.16
C ILE A 197 -4.66 15.78 -4.09
N GLU A 198 -3.77 14.90 -4.52
CA GLU A 198 -2.75 15.18 -5.52
C GLU A 198 -2.63 14.04 -6.52
N ALA A 199 -2.14 14.36 -7.72
CA ALA A 199 -1.62 13.39 -8.65
C ALA A 199 -0.12 13.64 -8.74
N ASP A 200 0.68 12.65 -8.38
CA ASP A 200 2.13 12.77 -8.37
C ASP A 200 2.77 11.58 -9.08
N VAL A 201 3.94 11.82 -9.68
CA VAL A 201 4.81 10.80 -10.25
C VAL A 201 5.94 10.60 -9.25
N GLN A 202 5.65 9.85 -8.18
CA GLN A 202 6.63 9.57 -7.14
C GLN A 202 7.36 8.25 -7.40
N SER A 203 8.66 8.24 -7.12
CA SER A 203 9.43 7.01 -6.95
C SER A 203 9.76 6.83 -5.48
N SER A 204 9.60 5.62 -4.94
CA SER A 204 10.08 5.28 -3.60
C SER A 204 11.41 4.52 -3.64
N LEU A 205 12.13 4.53 -2.52
CA LEU A 205 13.25 3.61 -2.31
C LEU A 205 12.72 2.17 -2.17
N ALA A 206 13.29 1.24 -2.94
CA ALA A 206 13.06 -0.20 -2.80
C ALA A 206 13.38 -0.63 -1.36
N LEU A 207 12.69 -1.61 -0.81
CA LEU A 207 12.93 -2.08 0.57
C LEU A 207 13.31 -3.55 0.57
N ILE A 208 14.28 -3.90 1.41
CA ILE A 208 14.56 -5.28 1.80
C ILE A 208 14.63 -5.34 3.32
N ASP A 209 13.82 -6.21 3.93
CA ASP A 209 13.80 -6.50 5.36
C ASP A 209 14.21 -7.94 5.62
N PHE A 210 15.11 -8.15 6.57
CA PHE A 210 15.54 -9.50 6.98
C PHE A 210 16.02 -9.53 8.42
N LYS A 211 15.82 -10.67 9.08
CA LYS A 211 16.37 -10.93 10.41
C LYS A 211 17.68 -11.70 10.28
N ILE A 212 18.64 -11.33 11.11
CA ILE A 212 19.91 -12.06 11.26
C ILE A 212 19.95 -12.57 12.69
N GLU A 213 20.12 -13.88 12.80
CA GLU A 213 20.17 -14.61 14.05
C GLU A 213 21.55 -15.23 14.19
N PHE A 214 22.21 -15.00 15.31
CA PHE A 214 23.50 -15.59 15.64
C PHE A 214 23.30 -16.66 16.70
N PHE A 215 23.87 -17.83 16.47
CA PHE A 215 23.85 -18.96 17.38
C PHE A 215 25.28 -19.27 17.82
N GLY A 216 25.46 -19.35 19.12
CA GLY A 216 26.75 -19.48 19.78
C GLY A 216 26.74 -20.60 20.82
N GLN A 217 27.55 -20.42 21.85
CA GLN A 217 27.69 -21.37 22.96
C GLN A 217 27.84 -20.61 24.27
N ALA A 218 26.97 -20.92 25.21
CA ALA A 218 26.96 -20.29 26.51
C ALA A 218 28.14 -20.77 27.37
N ALA A 219 28.68 -19.86 28.16
CA ALA A 219 29.69 -20.15 29.18
C ALA A 219 29.58 -19.15 30.33
N HIS A 220 30.09 -19.49 31.51
CA HIS A 220 30.15 -18.54 32.61
C HIS A 220 31.13 -17.41 32.26
N ALA A 221 30.65 -16.16 32.16
CA ALA A 221 31.40 -15.05 31.59
C ALA A 221 32.74 -14.76 32.30
N SER A 222 32.82 -15.02 33.61
CA SER A 222 34.07 -14.84 34.37
C SER A 222 34.83 -16.14 34.66
N GLY A 223 34.18 -17.29 34.52
CA GLY A 223 34.67 -18.56 35.07
C GLY A 223 35.27 -19.47 34.00
N ASP A 224 34.69 -19.44 32.80
CA ASP A 224 35.10 -20.28 31.68
C ASP A 224 34.90 -19.58 30.30
N PRO A 225 35.22 -18.28 30.14
CA PRO A 225 34.86 -17.51 28.95
C PRO A 225 35.44 -18.06 27.64
N TRP A 226 36.62 -18.69 27.68
CA TRP A 226 37.31 -19.23 26.49
C TRP A 226 36.56 -20.39 25.82
N ASN A 227 35.67 -21.07 26.55
CA ASN A 227 34.81 -22.12 26.00
C ASN A 227 33.48 -21.57 25.45
N GLY A 228 33.20 -20.28 25.67
CA GLY A 228 32.05 -19.61 25.07
C GLY A 228 32.25 -19.30 23.59
N ARG A 229 31.14 -19.17 22.86
CA ARG A 229 31.09 -18.59 21.52
C ARG A 229 30.01 -17.51 21.55
N SER A 230 30.43 -16.26 21.74
CA SER A 230 29.50 -15.15 21.97
C SER A 230 28.72 -14.81 20.71
N ALA A 231 27.41 -15.01 20.74
CA ALA A 231 26.49 -14.53 19.72
C ALA A 231 26.40 -13.00 19.73
N SER A 232 26.60 -12.35 20.88
CA SER A 232 26.62 -10.89 20.98
C SER A 232 27.86 -10.29 20.32
N ASP A 233 29.02 -10.93 20.41
CA ASP A 233 30.23 -10.46 19.72
C ASP A 233 30.02 -10.51 18.19
N ALA A 234 29.39 -11.58 17.69
CA ALA A 234 29.07 -11.69 16.27
C ALA A 234 28.09 -10.59 15.80
N LEU A 235 27.09 -10.27 16.63
CA LEU A 235 26.15 -9.18 16.38
C LEU A 235 26.85 -7.82 16.37
N GLU A 236 27.74 -7.54 17.32
CA GLU A 236 28.50 -6.29 17.38
C GLU A 236 29.41 -6.13 16.16
N LEU A 237 30.11 -7.19 15.77
CA LEU A 237 30.96 -7.20 14.57
C LEU A 237 30.14 -6.93 13.30
N TYR A 238 28.95 -7.53 13.17
CA TYR A 238 28.04 -7.24 12.05
C TYR A 238 27.60 -5.77 12.05
N ALA A 239 27.12 -5.26 13.18
CA ALA A 239 26.64 -3.88 13.30
C ALA A 239 27.75 -2.87 12.99
N GLN A 240 28.96 -3.12 13.49
CA GLN A 240 30.12 -2.30 13.21
C GLN A 240 30.51 -2.35 11.73
N GLY A 241 30.48 -3.54 11.12
CA GLY A 241 30.70 -3.72 9.68
C GLY A 241 29.71 -2.90 8.84
N ILE A 242 28.42 -2.93 9.18
CA ILE A 242 27.39 -2.12 8.52
C ILE A 242 27.67 -0.62 8.68
N ASN A 243 28.11 -0.19 9.88
CA ASN A 243 28.43 1.22 10.12
C ASN A 243 29.55 1.73 9.20
N TYR A 244 30.60 0.94 8.98
CA TYR A 244 31.65 1.29 8.01
C TYR A 244 31.21 1.14 6.56
N TYR A 245 30.43 0.10 6.25
CA TYR A 245 29.96 -0.17 4.88
C TYR A 245 29.07 0.95 4.33
N ARG A 246 28.42 1.75 5.19
CA ARG A 246 27.63 2.93 4.79
C ARG A 246 28.41 3.94 3.94
N GLU A 247 29.73 4.05 4.09
CA GLU A 247 30.57 4.91 3.24
C GLU A 247 30.73 4.37 1.81
N HIS A 248 30.54 3.07 1.61
CA HIS A 248 30.85 2.36 0.37
C HIS A 248 29.61 1.97 -0.45
N VAL A 249 28.45 2.55 -0.13
CA VAL A 249 27.21 2.40 -0.89
C VAL A 249 26.75 3.75 -1.47
N ARG A 250 25.78 3.72 -2.39
CA ARG A 250 25.27 4.97 -2.98
C ARG A 250 24.62 5.85 -1.90
N PRO A 251 24.70 7.19 -2.00
CA PRO A 251 24.04 8.10 -1.06
C PRO A 251 22.52 8.00 -1.01
N THR A 252 21.88 7.27 -1.94
CA THR A 252 20.45 6.97 -1.92
C THR A 252 20.11 5.77 -1.02
N VAL A 253 21.10 4.95 -0.66
CA VAL A 253 20.90 3.75 0.16
C VAL A 253 20.81 4.14 1.64
N ARG A 254 19.83 3.59 2.36
CA ARG A 254 19.68 3.71 3.81
C ARG A 254 19.70 2.31 4.41
N MET A 255 20.68 2.07 5.26
CA MET A 255 20.82 0.82 6.01
C MET A 255 20.51 1.09 7.47
N HIS A 256 19.47 0.46 8.01
CA HIS A 256 19.02 0.61 9.39
C HIS A 256 18.90 -0.76 10.05
N TYR A 257 19.33 -0.87 11.31
CA TYR A 257 19.16 -2.10 12.09
C TYR A 257 18.56 -1.80 13.47
N HIS A 258 17.77 -2.75 13.96
CA HIS A 258 17.22 -2.77 15.31
C HIS A 258 17.72 -4.03 16.02
N ILE A 259 18.51 -3.86 17.08
CA ILE A 259 18.96 -4.97 17.94
C ILE A 259 17.75 -5.43 18.76
N GLN A 260 17.27 -6.63 18.48
CA GLN A 260 16.08 -7.20 19.13
C GLN A 260 16.45 -8.06 20.34
N ASP A 261 17.65 -8.65 20.33
CA ASP A 261 18.19 -9.47 21.40
C ASP A 261 19.73 -9.36 21.39
N GLY A 262 20.31 -8.94 22.52
CA GLY A 262 21.76 -8.79 22.71
C GLY A 262 22.33 -9.73 23.77
N GLY A 263 21.58 -10.77 24.15
CA GLY A 263 21.89 -11.64 25.29
C GLY A 263 21.00 -11.37 26.51
N GLN A 264 20.85 -12.38 27.36
CA GLN A 264 19.81 -12.39 28.40
C GLN A 264 20.29 -11.89 29.77
N VAL A 265 21.54 -12.19 30.15
CA VAL A 265 22.10 -11.86 31.46
C VAL A 265 23.60 -11.60 31.36
N VAL A 266 24.12 -10.72 32.22
CA VAL A 266 25.51 -10.24 32.14
C VAL A 266 26.57 -11.28 32.54
N ASN A 267 26.21 -12.28 33.35
CA ASN A 267 27.14 -13.28 33.86
C ASN A 267 27.28 -14.53 32.95
N VAL A 268 26.65 -14.50 31.77
CA VAL A 268 26.67 -15.60 30.79
C VAL A 268 27.14 -15.04 29.45
N VAL A 269 28.10 -15.73 28.81
CA VAL A 269 28.43 -15.48 27.41
C VAL A 269 27.19 -15.80 26.56
N PRO A 270 26.61 -14.85 25.82
CA PRO A 270 25.36 -15.09 25.11
C PRO A 270 25.50 -16.15 24.01
N ASP A 271 24.61 -17.14 23.99
CA ASP A 271 24.52 -18.17 22.96
C ASP A 271 23.51 -17.84 21.85
N TYR A 272 22.72 -16.79 22.04
CA TYR A 272 21.80 -16.28 21.02
C TYR A 272 21.78 -14.75 21.03
N SER A 273 21.68 -14.17 19.83
CA SER A 273 21.45 -12.76 19.61
C SER A 273 20.73 -12.55 18.27
N ARG A 274 19.99 -11.45 18.13
CA ARG A 274 19.21 -11.16 16.92
C ARG A 274 19.12 -9.68 16.65
N LEU A 275 19.22 -9.34 15.37
CA LEU A 275 18.85 -8.02 14.87
C LEU A 275 17.92 -8.12 13.67
N TRP A 276 17.14 -7.07 13.46
CA TRP A 276 16.32 -6.87 12.26
C TRP A 276 16.96 -5.77 11.41
N MET A 277 17.35 -6.13 10.19
CA MET A 277 17.95 -5.23 9.20
C MET A 277 16.92 -4.77 8.18
N ARG A 278 17.00 -3.50 7.81
CA ARG A 278 16.26 -2.86 6.74
C ARG A 278 17.23 -2.13 5.81
N VAL A 279 17.12 -2.38 4.51
CA VAL A 279 17.83 -1.68 3.46
C VAL A 279 16.82 -0.98 2.57
N ARG A 280 17.00 0.33 2.36
CA ARG A 280 16.26 1.17 1.41
C ARG A 280 17.21 1.76 0.39
#